data_AF-A0A410NTD0-F1
#
_entry.id   AF-A0A410NTD0-F1
#
_cell.length_a   1.000
_cell.length_b   1.000
_cell.length_c   1.000
_cell.angle_alpha   90.00
_cell.angle_beta   90.00
_cell.angle_gamma   90.00
#
_symmetry.space_group_name_H-M   'P 1'
#
loop_
_entity.id
_entity.type
_entity.pdbx_description
1 polymer ?
#
loop_
_entity_poly.entity_id
_entity_poly.type
_entity_poly.pdbx_seq_one_letter_code
_entity_poly.pdbx_strand_id
1 'polypeptide(L)' 'MTDAERIEALLDLVDPDRTANPDALQRLAVLGLAEPTRKGFQPTSAGWVVMGDRGRPFDT' A
#
# COMPACT_ATOMS: atom_id res chain seq x y z
N MET A 1 -9.78 -1.23 -7.76
CA MET A 1 -8.51 -1.65 -7.14
C MET A 1 -8.57 -3.14 -6.87
N THR A 2 -8.03 -3.90 -7.81
CA THR A 2 -7.70 -5.32 -7.65
C THR A 2 -6.58 -5.48 -6.62
N ASP A 3 -6.29 -6.71 -6.20
CA ASP A 3 -5.22 -6.97 -5.23
C ASP A 3 -3.83 -6.62 -5.78
N ALA A 4 -3.58 -6.89 -7.06
CA ALA A 4 -2.34 -6.46 -7.72
C ALA A 4 -2.21 -4.92 -7.74
N GLU A 5 -3.29 -4.21 -8.06
CA GLU A 5 -3.30 -2.74 -8.03
C GLU A 5 -3.09 -2.18 -6.61
N ARG A 6 -3.59 -2.86 -5.57
CA ARG A 6 -3.36 -2.46 -4.17
C ARG A 6 -1.89 -2.60 -3.80
N ILE A 7 -1.27 -3.72 -4.17
CA ILE A 7 0.13 -3.99 -3.86
C ILE A 7 1.03 -2.98 -4.60
N GLU A 8 0.82 -2.76 -5.90
CA GLU A 8 1.62 -1.77 -6.63
C GLU A 8 1.49 -0.36 -6.05
N ALA A 9 0.27 0.06 -5.69
CA ALA A 9 0.06 1.36 -5.08
C ALA A 9 0.68 1.47 -3.67
N LEU A 10 0.71 0.39 -2.90
CA LEU A 10 1.38 0.34 -1.59
C LEU A 10 2.91 0.38 -1.75
N LEU A 11 3.45 -0.27 -2.78
CA LEU A 11 4.87 -0.21 -3.12
C LEU A 11 5.27 1.19 -3.61
N ASP A 12 4.46 1.82 -4.47
CA ASP A 12 4.66 3.21 -4.90
C ASP A 12 4.67 4.20 -3.72
N LEU A 13 4.00 3.86 -2.61
CA LEU A 13 3.94 4.70 -1.42
C LEU A 13 5.20 4.59 -0.55
N VAL A 14 5.80 3.39 -0.43
CA VAL A 14 6.89 3.13 0.53
C VAL A 14 8.27 3.20 -0.11
N ASP A 15 8.36 3.02 -1.42
CA ASP A 15 9.62 3.08 -2.16
C ASP A 15 9.90 4.51 -2.62
N PRO A 16 10.97 5.16 -2.11
CA PRO A 16 11.30 6.54 -2.47
C PRO A 16 11.71 6.71 -3.95
N ASP A 17 12.09 5.63 -4.63
CA ASP A 17 12.46 5.65 -6.05
C ASP A 17 11.22 5.49 -6.96
N ARG A 18 10.04 5.23 -6.39
CA ARG A 18 8.77 5.09 -7.12
C ARG A 18 7.94 6.38 -7.05
N THR A 19 7.13 6.60 -8.08
CA THR A 19 6.23 7.77 -8.14
C THR A 19 4.84 7.38 -7.65
N ALA A 20 4.46 7.90 -6.48
CA ALA A 20 3.12 7.67 -5.94
C ALA A 20 2.04 8.39 -6.75
N ASN A 21 0.99 7.65 -7.14
CA ASN A 21 -0.21 8.22 -7.75
C ASN A 21 -1.19 8.70 -6.66
N PRO A 22 -1.49 10.01 -6.56
CA PRO A 22 -2.38 10.56 -5.53
C PRO A 22 -3.77 9.92 -5.49
N ASP A 23 -4.35 9.58 -6.64
CA ASP A 23 -5.67 8.93 -6.71
C ASP A 23 -5.63 7.51 -6.16
N ALA A 24 -4.52 6.80 -6.37
CA ALA A 24 -4.31 5.47 -5.82
C ALA A 24 -4.15 5.53 -4.29
N LEU A 25 -3.42 6.53 -3.77
CA LEU A 25 -3.26 6.73 -2.33
C LEU A 25 -4.58 7.05 -1.63
N GLN A 26 -5.45 7.87 -2.24
CA GLN A 26 -6.79 8.13 -1.70
C GLN A 26 -7.63 6.85 -1.66
N ARG A 27 -7.58 6.03 -2.70
CA ARG A 27 -8.30 4.75 -2.72
C ARG A 27 -7.75 3.76 -1.68
N LEU A 28 -6.43 3.73 -1.44
CA LEU A 28 -5.83 2.95 -0.36
C LEU A 28 -6.33 3.42 1.02
N ALA A 29 -6.50 4.73 1.21
CA ALA A 29 -7.05 5.28 2.44
C ALA A 29 -8.52 4.89 2.66
N VAL A 30 -9.35 4.92 1.61
CA VAL A 30 -10.73 4.43 1.67
C VAL A 30 -10.78 2.93 2.01
N LEU A 31 -9.82 2.16 1.52
CA LEU A 31 -9.69 0.72 1.82
C LEU A 31 -9.08 0.42 3.20
N GLY A 32 -8.67 1.44 3.97
CA GLY A 32 -8.00 1.26 5.26
C GLY A 32 -6.59 0.67 5.18
N LEU A 33 -5.99 0.66 3.99
CA LEU A 33 -4.64 0.13 3.74
C LEU A 33 -3.55 1.20 3.87
N ALA A 34 -3.94 2.47 3.75
CA ALA A 34 -3.08 3.62 4.04
C ALA A 34 -3.84 4.63 4.90
N GLU A 35 -3.11 5.53 5.55
CA GLU A 35 -3.68 6.63 6.32
C GLU A 35 -2.98 7.94 5.98
N PRO A 36 -3.71 9.08 5.99
CA PRO A 36 -3.12 10.38 5.74
C PRO A 36 -2.24 10.81 6.92
N THR A 37 -1.11 11.45 6.60
CA THR A 37 -0.18 12.04 7.56
C THR A 37 0.06 13.50 7.20
N ARG A 38 0.80 14.23 8.05
CA ARG A 38 1.21 15.62 7.74
C ARG A 38 2.09 15.73 6.48
N LYS A 39 2.69 14.64 6.02
CA LYS A 39 3.64 14.62 4.90
C LYS A 39 3.13 13.83 3.68
N GLY A 40 1.88 13.38 3.68
CA GLY A 40 1.33 12.54 2.60
C GLY A 40 0.53 11.38 3.17
N PHE A 41 0.90 10.16 2.81
CA PHE A 41 0.26 8.93 3.31
C PHE A 41 1.29 8.00 3.92
N GLN A 42 0.84 7.05 4.74
CA GLN A 42 1.66 5.91 5.18
C GLN A 42 0.81 4.63 5.18
N PRO A 43 1.40 3.44 4.98
CA PRO A 43 0.64 2.20 5.09
C PRO A 43 0.17 1.97 6.53
N THR A 44 -1.06 1.46 6.68
CA THR A 44 -1.54 0.94 7.96
C THR A 44 -0.92 -0.44 8.22
N SER A 45 -1.14 -1.00 9.41
CA SER A 45 -0.77 -2.40 9.68
C SER A 45 -1.36 -3.38 8.66
N ALA A 46 -2.59 -3.15 8.20
CA ALA A 46 -3.21 -3.97 7.16
C ALA A 46 -2.51 -3.79 5.80
N GLY A 47 -2.11 -2.57 5.43
CA GLY A 47 -1.30 -2.31 4.24
C GLY A 47 0.02 -3.07 4.24
N TRP A 48 0.71 -3.10 5.39
CA TRP A 48 1.94 -3.90 5.55
C TRP A 48 1.70 -5.40 5.41
N VAL A 49 0.60 -5.94 5.95
CA VAL A 49 0.23 -7.35 5.79
C VAL A 49 -0.03 -7.69 4.32
N VAL A 50 -0.80 -6.87 3.60
CA VAL A 50 -1.09 -7.08 2.17
C VAL A 50 0.18 -7.14 1.31
N MET A 51 1.19 -6.31 1.62
CA MET A 51 2.50 -6.39 0.95
C MET A 51 3.28 -7.64 1.36
N GLY A 52 3.22 -8.02 2.63
CA GLY A 52 3.94 -9.18 3.19
C GLY A 52 3.41 -10.53 2.73
N ASP A 53 2.10 -10.68 2.56
CA ASP A 53 1.46 -11.94 2.15
C ASP A 53 1.96 -12.41 0.77
N ARG A 54 2.30 -11.49 -0.13
CA ARG A 54 2.87 -11.83 -1.44
C ARG A 54 4.33 -12.30 -1.36
N GLY A 55 5.06 -11.91 -0.32
CA GLY A 55 6.45 -12.29 -0.09
C GLY A 55 6.61 -13.56 0.74
N ARG A 56 5.53 -14.12 1.30
CA ARG A 56 5.59 -15.31 2.15
C ARG A 56 5.84 -16.56 1.29
N PRO A 57 7.02 -17.20 1.38
CA PRO A 57 7.31 -18.39 0.59
C PRO A 57 6.65 -19.66 1.14
N PHE A 58 6.02 -19.58 2.31
CA PHE A 58 5.42 -20.72 3.01
C PHE A 58 4.09 -20.29 3.62
N ASP A 59 2.98 -20.78 3.05
CA ASP A 59 1.79 -21.06 3.83
C ASP A 59 1.99 -22.46 4.43
N THR A 60 1.88 -22.56 5.75
CA THR A 60 2.01 -23.83 6.49
C THR A 60 0.63 -24.40 6.75
#